data_AF-A2DAT7-F1
#
_entry.id   AF-A2DAT7-F1
#
_cell.length_a   1.000
_cell.length_b   1.000
_cell.length_c   1.000
_cell.angle_alpha   90.00
_cell.angle_beta   90.00
_cell.angle_gamma   90.00
#
_symmetry.space_group_name_H-M   'P 1'
#
loop_
_entity.id
_entity.type
_entity.pdbx_description
1 polymer ?
#
loop_
_entity_poly.entity_id
_entity_poly.type
_entity_poly.pdbx_seq_one_letter_code
_entity_poly.pdbx_strand_id
1 'polypeptide(L)'
;MSHSDQPKNENGCDFSHLKPSEVFEYPSQASKIIWGVNSNNISEVSSQIIEFITTSKITIQMAIHLIATFSLIREKDIKLFAELYFNISNKFSCNYKPTNRNVATLLYYNGIKFEGFEPRKKKGEILNIFSKESPLYYIAWDKVDELKSKFPKLALNREIDYIFTPLNCAIKYGSELCFNYLKNMGAKYNISSPRLAVQ
;
A
#
# COMPACT_ATOMS: atom_id res chain seq x y z
N MET A 1 23.65 -45.22 -12.21
CA MET A 1 23.51 -44.07 -11.30
C MET A 1 22.94 -42.93 -12.11
N SER A 2 21.64 -42.66 -11.99
CA SER A 2 20.96 -41.63 -12.78
C SER A 2 21.05 -40.29 -12.06
N HIS A 3 21.69 -39.32 -12.69
CA HIS A 3 21.55 -37.91 -12.31
C HIS A 3 20.14 -37.45 -12.66
N SER A 4 19.39 -36.99 -11.66
CA SER A 4 18.12 -36.31 -11.86
C SER A 4 18.40 -34.83 -12.10
N ASP A 5 18.26 -34.37 -13.33
CA ASP A 5 18.14 -32.95 -13.63
C ASP A 5 16.71 -32.51 -13.24
N GLN A 6 16.60 -31.63 -12.25
CA GLN A 6 15.37 -30.88 -11.99
C GLN A 6 15.24 -29.76 -13.04
N PRO A 7 14.09 -29.57 -13.68
CA PRO A 7 13.88 -28.39 -14.51
C PRO A 7 13.65 -27.16 -13.61
N LYS A 8 14.63 -26.24 -13.61
CA LYS A 8 14.42 -24.83 -13.24
C LYS A 8 13.57 -24.18 -14.34
N ASN A 9 12.25 -24.16 -14.17
CA ASN A 9 11.38 -23.30 -14.96
C ASN A 9 10.60 -22.38 -14.02
N GLU A 10 11.32 -21.46 -13.39
CA GLU A 10 10.75 -20.17 -13.00
C GLU A 10 10.84 -19.28 -14.24
N ASN A 11 9.84 -19.37 -15.12
CA ASN A 11 9.68 -18.41 -16.21
C ASN A 11 9.17 -17.08 -15.62
N GLY A 12 9.99 -16.43 -14.79
CA GLY A 12 9.87 -14.99 -14.59
C GLY A 12 10.26 -14.32 -15.89
N CYS A 13 9.34 -13.60 -16.54
CA CYS A 13 9.70 -12.80 -17.70
C CYS A 13 10.70 -11.73 -17.24
N ASP A 14 11.96 -11.91 -17.61
CA ASP A 14 13.01 -10.91 -17.38
C ASP A 14 12.79 -9.74 -18.34
N PHE A 15 12.21 -8.65 -17.85
CA PHE A 15 12.03 -7.41 -18.59
C PHE A 15 13.12 -6.37 -18.30
N SER A 16 14.22 -6.76 -17.64
CA SER A 16 15.30 -5.83 -17.26
C SER A 16 15.96 -5.14 -18.47
N HIS A 17 15.88 -5.78 -19.64
CA HIS A 17 16.42 -5.27 -20.90
C HIS A 17 15.48 -4.28 -21.62
N LEU A 18 14.21 -4.16 -21.23
CA LEU A 18 13.26 -3.26 -21.86
C LEU A 18 13.46 -1.82 -21.34
N LYS A 19 13.88 -0.93 -22.23
CA LYS A 19 13.86 0.51 -21.97
C LYS A 19 12.45 1.04 -22.19
N PRO A 20 11.92 1.92 -21.31
CA PRO A 20 10.71 2.67 -21.64
C PRO A 20 10.90 3.42 -22.96
N SER A 21 9.83 3.54 -23.74
CA SER A 21 9.78 4.59 -24.77
C SER A 21 10.13 5.93 -24.13
N GLU A 22 10.79 6.83 -24.88
CA GLU A 22 11.24 8.15 -24.38
C GLU A 22 10.10 8.90 -23.67
N VAL A 23 8.86 8.75 -24.15
CA VAL A 23 7.65 9.36 -23.57
C VAL A 23 7.38 8.89 -22.14
N PHE A 24 7.79 7.66 -21.80
CA PHE A 24 7.56 7.04 -20.49
C PHE A 24 8.81 7.01 -19.61
N GLU A 25 9.94 7.56 -20.06
CA GLU A 25 11.18 7.55 -19.29
C GLU A 25 10.99 8.25 -17.93
N TYR A 26 10.56 9.52 -17.94
CA TYR A 26 10.35 10.29 -16.72
C TYR A 26 9.13 9.82 -15.89
N PRO A 27 7.97 9.45 -16.48
CA PRO A 27 6.91 8.80 -15.74
C PRO A 27 7.36 7.51 -15.02
N SER A 28 8.20 6.69 -15.66
CA SER A 28 8.76 5.48 -15.05
C SER A 28 9.71 5.79 -13.89
N GLN A 29 10.57 6.80 -14.04
CA GLN A 29 11.43 7.27 -12.96
C GLN A 29 10.61 7.82 -11.78
N ALA A 30 9.64 8.71 -12.05
CA ALA A 30 8.74 9.26 -11.03
C ALA A 30 7.99 8.16 -10.29
N SER A 31 7.51 7.16 -11.04
CA SER A 31 6.84 5.98 -10.51
C SER A 31 7.73 5.22 -9.51
N LYS A 32 8.99 4.94 -9.86
CA LYS A 32 9.96 4.29 -8.95
C LYS A 32 10.27 5.14 -7.71
N ILE A 33 10.45 6.44 -7.88
CA ILE A 33 10.71 7.38 -6.78
C ILE A 33 9.53 7.41 -5.79
N ILE A 34 8.30 7.55 -6.29
CA ILE A 34 7.09 7.57 -5.46
C ILE A 34 6.87 6.21 -4.80
N TRP A 35 7.10 5.10 -5.51
CA TRP A 35 7.02 3.75 -4.95
C TRP A 35 7.98 3.55 -3.78
N GLY A 36 9.16 4.16 -3.82
CA GLY A 36 10.18 4.09 -2.76
C GLY A 36 9.93 4.99 -1.54
N VAL A 37 8.82 5.73 -1.49
CA VAL A 37 8.56 6.67 -0.38
C VAL A 37 8.42 5.95 0.96
N ASN A 38 9.07 6.49 1.98
CA ASN A 38 9.03 6.05 3.37
C ASN A 38 9.21 7.25 4.32
N SER A 39 9.18 7.01 5.63
CA SER A 39 9.30 8.07 6.64
C SER A 39 10.63 8.84 6.61
N ASN A 40 11.69 8.24 6.05
CA ASN A 40 13.04 8.79 6.10
C ASN A 40 13.38 9.63 4.86
N ASN A 41 12.70 9.41 3.74
CA ASN A 41 13.01 10.05 2.46
C ASN A 41 11.89 10.96 1.91
N ILE A 42 10.79 11.15 2.64
CA ILE A 42 9.62 11.86 2.11
C ILE A 42 9.93 13.30 1.62
N SER A 43 10.81 14.02 2.31
CA SER A 43 11.23 15.37 1.91
C SER A 43 12.04 15.36 0.62
N GLU A 44 12.93 14.38 0.47
CA GLU A 44 13.76 14.20 -0.72
C GLU A 44 12.89 13.80 -1.93
N VAL A 45 12.03 12.79 -1.74
CA VAL A 45 11.05 12.34 -2.74
C VAL A 45 10.15 13.50 -3.17
N SER A 46 9.65 14.30 -2.22
CA SER A 46 8.84 15.49 -2.54
C SER A 46 9.60 16.46 -3.43
N SER A 47 10.87 16.73 -3.11
CA SER A 47 11.72 17.66 -3.87
C SER A 47 11.99 17.17 -5.29
N GLN A 48 12.32 15.89 -5.46
CA GLN A 48 12.57 15.30 -6.78
C GLN A 48 11.32 15.32 -7.67
N ILE A 49 10.14 14.98 -7.12
CA ILE A 49 8.90 15.01 -7.89
C ILE A 49 8.49 16.45 -8.25
N ILE A 50 8.68 17.40 -7.33
CA ILE A 50 8.49 18.83 -7.63
C ILE A 50 9.42 19.27 -8.76
N GLU A 51 10.70 18.90 -8.71
CA GLU A 51 11.66 19.19 -9.78
C GLU A 51 11.18 18.65 -11.13
N PHE A 52 10.74 17.39 -11.18
CA PHE A 52 10.21 16.78 -12.40
C PHE A 52 9.00 17.53 -12.96
N ILE A 53 8.11 18.02 -12.10
CA ILE A 53 6.96 18.84 -12.51
C ILE A 53 7.43 20.22 -13.01
N THR A 54 8.30 20.90 -12.27
CA THR A 54 8.78 22.25 -12.65
C THR A 54 9.58 22.26 -13.95
N THR A 55 10.33 21.19 -14.23
CA THR A 55 11.10 21.01 -15.47
C THR A 55 10.27 20.41 -16.60
N SER A 56 8.95 20.28 -16.42
CA SER A 56 8.01 19.71 -17.39
C SER A 56 8.33 18.29 -17.85
N LYS A 57 9.11 17.53 -17.06
CA LYS A 57 9.41 16.11 -17.29
C LYS A 57 8.19 15.23 -17.07
N ILE A 58 7.30 15.63 -16.15
CA ILE A 58 5.97 15.05 -15.95
C ILE A 58 4.95 16.16 -15.67
N THR A 59 3.67 15.87 -15.88
CA THR A 59 2.59 16.79 -15.47
C THR A 59 2.25 16.60 -13.99
N ILE A 60 1.67 17.63 -13.38
CA ILE A 60 1.18 17.53 -12.00
C ILE A 60 0.07 16.47 -11.86
N GLN A 61 -0.81 16.35 -12.85
CA GLN A 61 -1.87 15.35 -12.87
C GLN A 61 -1.30 13.93 -12.88
N MET A 62 -0.20 13.71 -13.61
CA MET A 62 0.50 12.42 -13.63
C MET A 62 1.06 12.08 -12.24
N ALA A 63 1.77 13.01 -11.60
CA ALA A 63 2.31 12.79 -10.26
C ALA A 63 1.22 12.47 -9.23
N ILE A 64 0.14 13.25 -9.24
CA ILE A 64 -1.05 13.07 -8.39
C ILE A 64 -1.71 11.72 -8.63
N HIS A 65 -1.85 11.30 -9.90
CA HIS A 65 -2.40 10.01 -10.27
C HIS A 65 -1.53 8.86 -9.76
N LEU A 66 -0.20 8.93 -9.95
CA LEU A 66 0.73 7.92 -9.46
C LEU A 66 0.66 7.78 -7.93
N ILE A 67 0.67 8.89 -7.20
CA ILE A 67 0.53 8.90 -5.73
C ILE A 67 -0.79 8.25 -5.31
N ALA A 68 -1.90 8.62 -5.96
CA ALA A 68 -3.21 8.05 -5.64
C ALA A 68 -3.26 6.54 -5.93
N THR A 69 -2.70 6.09 -7.04
CA THR A 69 -2.62 4.66 -7.40
C THR A 69 -1.77 3.88 -6.40
N PHE A 70 -0.57 4.36 -6.06
CA PHE A 70 0.28 3.65 -5.08
C PHE A 70 -0.29 3.65 -3.67
N SER A 71 -1.04 4.67 -3.29
CA SER A 71 -1.73 4.68 -2.00
C SER A 71 -2.83 3.62 -1.87
N LEU A 72 -3.37 3.11 -2.99
CA LEU A 72 -4.32 1.99 -2.99
C LEU A 72 -3.62 0.64 -2.82
N ILE A 73 -2.36 0.55 -3.23
CA ILE A 73 -1.56 -0.67 -3.14
C ILE A 73 -0.91 -0.75 -1.75
N ARG A 74 -0.26 0.33 -1.32
CA ARG A 74 0.45 0.44 -0.04
C ARG A 74 -0.43 1.13 1.02
N GLU A 75 -1.57 0.52 1.34
CA GLU A 75 -2.57 1.08 2.27
C GLU A 75 -2.00 1.41 3.66
N LYS A 76 -1.02 0.62 4.16
CA LYS A 76 -0.33 0.85 5.44
C LYS A 76 0.40 2.20 5.48
N ASP A 77 0.83 2.67 4.32
CA ASP A 77 1.65 3.86 4.15
C ASP A 77 0.81 5.07 3.69
N ILE A 78 -0.52 4.99 3.78
CA ILE A 78 -1.43 6.02 3.28
C ILE A 78 -1.13 7.42 3.83
N LYS A 79 -0.63 7.51 5.07
CA LYS A 79 -0.19 8.76 5.67
C LYS A 79 0.94 9.42 4.88
N LEU A 80 1.94 8.63 4.47
CA LEU A 80 3.09 9.09 3.69
C LEU A 80 2.65 9.60 2.31
N PHE A 81 1.75 8.86 1.64
CA PHE A 81 1.22 9.31 0.34
C PHE A 81 0.37 10.58 0.47
N ALA A 82 -0.44 10.71 1.53
CA ALA A 82 -1.19 11.94 1.77
C ALA A 82 -0.27 13.13 2.05
N GLU A 83 0.84 12.93 2.75
CA GLU A 83 1.85 13.97 3.01
C GLU A 83 2.59 14.37 1.73
N LEU A 84 3.06 13.41 0.93
CA LEU A 84 3.67 13.68 -0.38
C LEU A 84 2.70 14.45 -1.30
N TYR A 85 1.44 14.02 -1.36
CA TYR A 85 0.40 14.69 -2.12
C TYR A 85 0.19 16.14 -1.65
N PHE A 86 0.12 16.35 -0.33
CA PHE A 86 -0.07 17.66 0.28
C PHE A 86 1.09 18.60 -0.06
N ASN A 87 2.34 18.14 0.02
CA ASN A 87 3.53 18.92 -0.31
C ASN A 87 3.51 19.39 -1.76
N ILE A 88 3.19 18.50 -2.70
CA ILE A 88 3.06 18.83 -4.13
C ILE A 88 1.89 19.80 -4.34
N SER A 89 0.73 19.52 -3.74
CA SER A 89 -0.46 20.34 -3.91
C SER A 89 -0.27 21.76 -3.41
N ASN A 90 0.39 21.94 -2.26
CA ASN A 90 0.72 23.26 -1.72
C ASN A 90 1.72 24.00 -2.61
N LYS A 91 2.76 23.31 -3.11
CA LYS A 91 3.77 23.93 -3.96
C LYS A 91 3.18 24.53 -5.25
N PHE A 92 2.20 23.84 -5.84
CA PHE A 92 1.58 24.25 -7.11
C PHE A 92 0.17 24.83 -6.93
N SER A 93 -0.30 25.02 -5.70
CA SER A 93 -1.66 25.50 -5.39
C SER A 93 -2.76 24.74 -6.13
N CYS A 94 -2.66 23.40 -6.20
CA CYS A 94 -3.63 22.58 -6.92
C CYS A 94 -4.62 21.87 -5.98
N ASN A 95 -5.83 21.64 -6.48
CA ASN A 95 -6.95 21.04 -5.73
C ASN A 95 -7.55 19.84 -6.47
N TYR A 96 -6.76 19.11 -7.24
CA TYR A 96 -7.21 17.85 -7.84
C TYR A 96 -7.58 16.89 -6.73
N LYS A 97 -8.76 16.29 -6.79
CA LYS A 97 -9.19 15.28 -5.83
C LYS A 97 -8.56 13.93 -6.18
N PRO A 98 -7.82 13.27 -5.27
CA PRO A 98 -7.28 11.95 -5.55
C PRO A 98 -8.39 10.90 -5.69
N THR A 99 -8.14 9.88 -6.49
CA THR A 99 -9.05 8.73 -6.66
C THR A 99 -9.17 7.90 -5.39
N ASN A 100 -8.09 7.79 -4.60
CA ASN A 100 -8.14 7.19 -3.28
C ASN A 100 -8.88 8.09 -2.29
N ARG A 101 -10.11 7.69 -1.92
CA ARG A 101 -10.98 8.45 -1.01
C ARG A 101 -10.38 8.65 0.39
N ASN A 102 -9.57 7.71 0.87
CA ASN A 102 -8.91 7.84 2.15
C ASN A 102 -7.82 8.93 2.10
N VAL A 103 -7.05 9.01 1.01
CA VAL A 103 -6.10 10.12 0.79
C VAL A 103 -6.85 11.46 0.70
N ALA A 104 -7.94 11.53 -0.09
CA ALA A 104 -8.77 12.73 -0.18
C ALA A 104 -9.27 13.19 1.20
N THR A 105 -9.66 12.25 2.05
CA THR A 105 -10.11 12.54 3.41
C THR A 105 -8.98 13.07 4.30
N LEU A 106 -7.78 12.48 4.23
CA LEU A 106 -6.62 12.98 4.98
C LEU A 106 -6.25 14.40 4.55
N LEU A 107 -6.25 14.68 3.25
CA LEU A 107 -6.01 16.01 2.69
C LEU A 107 -7.08 17.03 3.15
N TYR A 108 -8.35 16.61 3.20
CA TYR A 108 -9.45 17.44 3.72
C TYR A 108 -9.23 17.86 5.17
N TYR A 109 -8.78 16.94 6.03
CA TYR A 109 -8.44 17.24 7.41
C TYR A 109 -7.15 18.06 7.55
N ASN A 110 -6.30 18.08 6.53
CA ASN A 110 -5.10 18.91 6.46
C ASN A 110 -5.34 20.27 5.77
N GLY A 111 -6.59 20.59 5.41
CA GLY A 111 -6.98 21.92 4.91
C GLY A 111 -7.29 22.00 3.41
N ILE A 112 -6.99 20.98 2.61
CA ILE A 112 -7.30 20.97 1.17
C ILE A 112 -8.75 20.52 0.95
N LYS A 113 -9.61 21.43 0.53
CA LYS A 113 -11.03 21.14 0.23
C LYS A 113 -11.21 20.78 -1.24
N PHE A 114 -12.11 19.85 -1.50
CA PHE A 114 -12.51 19.45 -2.85
C PHE A 114 -14.01 19.69 -3.02
N GLU A 115 -14.41 20.20 -4.18
CA GLU A 115 -15.81 20.46 -4.48
C GLU A 115 -16.66 19.17 -4.38
N GLY A 116 -17.82 19.28 -3.71
CA GLY A 116 -18.74 18.15 -3.52
C GLY A 116 -18.18 16.98 -2.70
N PHE A 117 -17.08 17.18 -1.96
CA PHE A 117 -16.46 16.13 -1.15
C PHE A 117 -16.62 16.36 0.35
N GLU A 118 -17.25 15.39 1.00
CA GLU A 118 -17.31 15.30 2.46
C GLU A 118 -16.71 13.97 2.96
N PRO A 119 -15.81 14.03 3.96
CA PRO A 119 -15.33 12.85 4.67
C PRO A 119 -16.45 12.04 5.29
N ARG A 120 -16.42 10.71 5.06
CA ARG A 120 -17.29 9.76 5.78
C ARG A 120 -16.60 9.11 6.99
N LYS A 121 -15.27 9.19 7.05
CA LYS A 121 -14.44 8.57 8.09
C LYS A 121 -13.68 9.65 8.86
N LYS A 122 -13.42 9.38 10.14
CA LYS A 122 -12.53 10.22 10.96
C LYS A 122 -11.07 9.97 10.58
N LYS A 123 -10.20 10.95 10.82
CA LYS A 123 -8.75 10.83 10.53
C LYS A 123 -8.13 9.56 11.15
N GLY A 124 -8.44 9.26 12.41
CA GLY A 124 -7.91 8.09 13.11
C GLY A 124 -8.35 6.74 12.53
N GLU A 125 -9.53 6.67 11.93
CA GLU A 125 -10.08 5.45 11.29
C GLU A 125 -9.42 5.16 9.94
N ILE A 126 -8.80 6.17 9.32
CA ILE A 126 -8.09 6.01 8.04
C ILE A 126 -6.65 5.57 8.28
N LEU A 127 -6.04 6.08 9.36
CA LEU A 127 -4.66 5.76 9.71
C LEU A 127 -4.49 4.32 10.20
N ASN A 128 -5.58 3.68 10.64
CA ASN A 128 -5.58 2.25 10.98
C ASN A 128 -6.43 1.50 9.95
N ILE A 129 -5.85 0.49 9.31
CA ILE A 129 -6.56 -0.34 8.32
C ILE A 129 -7.79 -1.02 8.94
N PHE A 130 -7.64 -1.49 10.18
CA PHE A 130 -8.69 -2.10 10.98
C PHE A 130 -8.79 -1.41 12.35
N SER A 131 -9.94 -1.57 13.00
CA SER A 131 -10.14 -1.13 14.38
C SER A 131 -9.16 -1.86 15.31
N LYS A 132 -8.63 -1.15 16.33
CA LYS A 132 -7.66 -1.71 17.30
C LYS A 132 -8.26 -2.78 18.20
N GLU A 133 -9.58 -2.89 18.21
CA GLU A 133 -10.37 -3.90 18.89
C GLU A 133 -10.50 -5.19 18.06
N SER A 134 -10.19 -5.15 16.77
CA SER A 134 -10.24 -6.32 15.87
C SER A 134 -8.91 -7.07 15.84
N PRO A 135 -8.89 -8.42 15.81
CA PRO A 135 -7.68 -9.20 15.58
C PRO A 135 -6.96 -8.84 14.26
N LEU A 136 -7.72 -8.42 13.23
CA LEU A 136 -7.18 -8.05 11.94
C LEU A 136 -6.21 -6.87 12.02
N TYR A 137 -6.39 -5.96 12.98
CA TYR A 137 -5.44 -4.88 13.24
C TYR A 137 -4.06 -5.44 13.60
N TYR A 138 -4.00 -6.33 14.59
CA TYR A 138 -2.74 -6.89 15.05
C TYR A 138 -2.08 -7.73 13.96
N ILE A 139 -2.88 -8.46 13.19
CA ILE A 139 -2.37 -9.23 12.05
C ILE A 139 -1.78 -8.30 10.99
N ALA A 140 -2.52 -7.30 10.50
CA ALA A 140 -2.05 -6.41 9.43
C ALA A 140 -0.79 -5.60 9.80
N TRP A 141 -0.59 -5.33 11.10
CA TRP A 141 0.58 -4.65 11.64
C TRP A 141 1.68 -5.61 12.14
N ASP A 142 1.52 -6.91 11.90
CA ASP A 142 2.42 -8.00 12.28
C ASP A 142 2.79 -8.07 13.79
N LYS A 143 1.81 -7.75 14.63
CA LYS A 143 1.91 -7.69 16.10
C LYS A 143 1.52 -9.00 16.76
N VAL A 144 2.34 -10.03 16.51
CA VAL A 144 2.00 -11.42 16.86
C VAL A 144 1.85 -11.65 18.37
N ASP A 145 2.65 -10.99 19.21
CA ASP A 145 2.61 -11.22 20.65
C ASP A 145 1.41 -10.53 21.31
N GLU A 146 1.05 -9.33 20.85
CA GLU A 146 -0.19 -8.69 21.27
C GLU A 146 -1.43 -9.43 20.77
N LEU A 147 -1.37 -10.01 19.55
CA LEU A 147 -2.44 -10.87 19.03
C LEU A 147 -2.67 -12.08 19.95
N LYS A 148 -1.61 -12.80 20.31
CA LYS A 148 -1.66 -13.97 21.22
C LYS A 148 -2.26 -13.59 22.57
N SER A 149 -1.81 -12.47 23.14
CA SER A 149 -2.25 -12.00 24.45
C SER A 149 -3.72 -11.60 24.47
N LYS A 150 -4.18 -10.85 23.47
CA LYS A 150 -5.54 -10.30 23.44
C LYS A 150 -6.59 -11.28 22.90
N PHE A 151 -6.20 -12.20 22.03
CA PHE A 151 -7.12 -13.13 21.36
C PHE A 151 -6.67 -14.59 21.48
N PRO A 152 -6.60 -15.15 22.71
CA PRO A 152 -6.13 -16.52 22.93
C PRO A 152 -7.03 -17.59 22.29
N LYS A 153 -8.27 -17.24 21.93
CA LYS A 153 -9.26 -18.13 21.27
C LYS A 153 -9.62 -17.64 19.87
N LEU A 154 -8.63 -17.17 19.10
CA LEU A 154 -8.82 -16.66 17.75
C LEU A 154 -9.42 -17.74 16.82
N ALA A 155 -10.51 -17.41 16.12
CA ALA A 155 -11.13 -18.28 15.14
C ALA A 155 -10.31 -18.27 13.82
N LEU A 156 -9.50 -19.31 13.60
CA LEU A 156 -8.49 -19.34 12.52
C LEU A 156 -9.05 -19.41 11.09
N ASN A 157 -10.19 -20.09 10.92
CA ASN A 157 -10.73 -20.44 9.60
C ASN A 157 -12.10 -19.79 9.32
N ARG A 158 -12.47 -18.79 10.13
CA ARG A 158 -13.67 -17.99 9.90
C ARG A 158 -13.24 -16.59 9.52
N GLU A 159 -14.05 -15.95 8.69
CA GLU A 159 -13.86 -14.54 8.37
C GLU A 159 -14.18 -13.69 9.59
N ILE A 160 -13.33 -12.72 9.85
CA ILE A 160 -13.54 -11.68 10.85
C ILE A 160 -14.15 -10.49 10.12
N ASP A 161 -15.27 -10.00 10.65
CA ASP A 161 -16.06 -8.88 10.12
C ASP A 161 -16.51 -9.08 8.66
N TYR A 162 -16.60 -10.33 8.18
CA TYR A 162 -16.90 -10.69 6.78
C TYR A 162 -15.87 -10.15 5.77
N ILE A 163 -14.63 -9.89 6.21
CA ILE A 163 -13.58 -9.31 5.37
C ILE A 163 -12.51 -10.36 5.03
N PHE A 164 -11.84 -10.89 6.05
CA PHE A 164 -10.72 -11.80 5.89
C PHE A 164 -10.74 -12.91 6.94
N THR A 165 -10.30 -14.10 6.54
CA THR A 165 -9.75 -15.05 7.52
C THR A 165 -8.44 -14.49 8.08
N PRO A 166 -8.04 -14.82 9.32
CA PRO A 166 -6.76 -14.39 9.88
C PRO A 166 -5.57 -14.62 8.94
N LEU A 167 -5.48 -15.80 8.32
CA LEU A 167 -4.37 -16.13 7.41
C LEU A 167 -4.38 -15.27 6.14
N ASN A 168 -5.57 -15.03 5.56
CA ASN A 168 -5.69 -14.16 4.39
C ASN A 168 -5.31 -12.71 4.70
N CYS A 169 -5.62 -12.22 5.90
CA CYS A 169 -5.16 -10.91 6.34
C CYS A 169 -3.63 -10.85 6.43
N ALA A 170 -3.00 -11.89 6.99
CA ALA A 170 -1.55 -11.95 7.07
C ALA A 170 -0.89 -11.97 5.68
N ILE A 171 -1.46 -12.72 4.73
CA ILE A 171 -1.02 -12.76 3.33
C ILE A 171 -1.18 -11.39 2.66
N LYS A 172 -2.37 -10.76 2.77
CA LYS A 172 -2.68 -9.47 2.16
C LYS A 172 -1.70 -8.38 2.58
N TYR A 173 -1.23 -8.39 3.83
CA TYR A 173 -0.40 -7.31 4.38
C TYR A 173 1.06 -7.72 4.64
N GLY A 174 1.50 -8.87 4.10
CA GLY A 174 2.88 -9.35 4.24
C GLY A 174 3.33 -9.51 5.69
N SER A 175 2.42 -9.97 6.56
CA SER A 175 2.64 -10.04 8.02
C SER A 175 3.25 -11.39 8.37
N GLU A 176 4.57 -11.49 8.25
CA GLU A 176 5.33 -12.73 8.31
C GLU A 176 5.20 -13.46 9.65
N LEU A 177 5.33 -12.74 10.76
CA LEU A 177 5.27 -13.35 12.11
C LEU A 177 3.87 -13.91 12.39
N CYS A 178 2.84 -13.13 12.09
CA CYS A 178 1.46 -13.56 12.21
C CYS A 178 1.14 -14.71 11.25
N PHE A 179 1.62 -14.67 10.01
CA PHE A 179 1.44 -15.75 9.04
C PHE A 179 1.99 -17.08 9.56
N ASN A 180 3.25 -17.08 10.03
CA ASN A 180 3.91 -18.26 10.56
C ASN A 180 3.17 -18.80 11.80
N TYR A 181 2.78 -17.91 12.72
CA TYR A 181 1.99 -18.27 13.89
C TYR A 181 0.65 -18.93 13.53
N LEU A 182 -0.14 -18.28 12.66
CA LEU A 182 -1.46 -18.77 12.26
C LEU A 182 -1.38 -20.10 11.51
N LYS A 183 -0.39 -20.27 10.64
CA LYS A 183 -0.12 -21.53 9.94
C LYS A 183 0.19 -22.66 10.92
N ASN A 184 1.04 -22.41 11.92
CA ASN A 184 1.39 -23.40 12.95
C ASN A 184 0.20 -23.76 13.84
N MET A 185 -0.76 -22.86 14.02
CA MET A 185 -2.03 -23.16 14.70
C MET A 185 -3.03 -23.95 13.85
N GLY A 186 -2.74 -24.22 12.57
CA GLY A 186 -3.63 -24.97 11.68
C GLY A 186 -4.62 -24.11 10.88
N ALA A 187 -4.33 -22.82 10.67
CA ALA A 187 -5.08 -22.01 9.72
C ALA A 187 -4.92 -22.56 8.29
N LYS A 188 -6.00 -22.53 7.51
CA LYS A 188 -6.05 -23.11 6.15
C LYS A 188 -6.05 -22.02 5.08
N TYR A 189 -5.35 -22.28 3.99
CA TYR A 189 -5.50 -21.53 2.75
C TYR A 189 -6.91 -21.70 2.18
N ASN A 190 -7.38 -20.68 1.45
CA ASN A 190 -8.60 -20.76 0.65
C ASN A 190 -8.39 -20.19 -0.75
N ILE A 191 -9.44 -20.18 -1.56
CA ILE A 191 -9.40 -19.71 -2.96
C ILE A 191 -8.92 -18.25 -3.12
N SER A 192 -9.03 -17.43 -2.07
CA SER A 192 -8.60 -16.04 -2.07
C SER A 192 -7.13 -15.88 -1.74
N SER A 193 -6.51 -16.84 -1.04
CA SER A 193 -5.13 -16.73 -0.56
C SER A 193 -4.11 -16.44 -1.68
N PRO A 194 -4.11 -17.14 -2.83
CA PRO A 194 -3.16 -16.85 -3.90
C PRO A 194 -3.37 -15.46 -4.52
N ARG A 195 -4.63 -15.02 -4.63
CA ARG A 195 -4.96 -13.69 -5.18
C ARG A 195 -4.44 -12.56 -4.30
N LEU A 196 -4.43 -12.76 -2.98
CA LEU A 196 -3.97 -11.76 -2.02
C LEU A 196 -2.43 -11.66 -1.95
N ALA A 197 -1.73 -12.72 -2.35
CA ALA A 197 -0.27 -12.79 -2.38
C ALA A 197 0.36 -12.09 -3.58
N VAL A 198 -0.41 -11.86 -4.64
CA VAL A 198 0.03 -11.11 -5.83
C VAL A 198 -0.36 -9.64 -5.62
N GLN A 199 0.62 -8.78 -5.33
CA GLN A 199 0.45 -7.32 -5.19
C GLN A 199 1.56 -6.57 -5.88
#